data_AF-A0A2A4AZQ5-F1
#
_entry.id   AF-A0A2A4AZQ5-F1
#
_cell.length_a   1.000
_cell.length_b   1.000
_cell.length_c   1.000
_cell.angle_alpha   90.00
_cell.angle_beta   90.00
_cell.angle_gamma   90.00
#
_symmetry.space_group_name_H-M   'P 1'
#
loop_
_entity.id
_entity.type
_entity.pdbx_description
1 polymer ?
#
loop_
_entity_poly.entity_id
_entity_poly.type
_entity_poly.pdbx_seq_one_letter_code
_entity_poly.pdbx_strand_id
1 'polypeptide(L)'
;MRHVLTRQQLYDMIWERAVSKVAPELGISDVALRKQCVKHAIPLPDATYWGRLHAGRPVKRKPLGVAPKGVSDGIVIDARAKPPPPEPIEAAIALARQPLEAVAVPEKLHPLVAKTLVAARKVQPDQNGAITGLGGDVFRIRAHPDTLDRVGVFLNALVYNALARGHRFEAGREGLEMMVDDEGIGFTVYQTIRRSLHVATEEETRRRERWYARHRNDWDNWDKRPSIPYYDFTPTGEMAIEIAGWSRYENAQRRFADTRARKIDSRINEILLSFAGFAAGRKVEREEARERARLEEIARQRRAEQARLAKLEQQRVEYLDRKLAQADERDRLRTFLMTLPAAQILGEASASHAFIEWALQRLERMEAQLQLSTIAAEVSEMEACTVQDDASNLKG
;
A
#
# COMPACT_ATOMS: atom_id res chain seq x y z
N MET A 1 -5.45 20.29 16.10
CA MET A 1 -5.22 20.97 17.40
C MET A 1 -3.89 20.48 17.96
N ARG A 2 -3.13 21.36 18.64
CA ARG A 2 -1.84 21.01 19.24
C ARG A 2 -1.96 21.11 20.75
N HIS A 3 -1.79 19.98 21.44
CA HIS A 3 -1.73 19.93 22.90
C HIS A 3 -0.27 19.76 23.32
N VAL A 4 0.17 20.57 24.28
CA VAL A 4 1.48 20.43 24.91
C VAL A 4 1.24 20.05 26.36
N LEU A 5 1.58 18.82 26.73
CA LEU A 5 1.35 18.25 28.06
C LEU A 5 2.67 17.73 28.62
N THR A 6 2.85 17.74 29.93
CA THR A 6 3.98 17.03 30.56
C THR A 6 3.69 15.53 30.68
N ARG A 7 4.74 14.71 30.89
CA ARG A 7 4.57 13.27 31.21
C ARG A 7 3.65 13.06 32.41
N GLN A 8 3.78 13.90 33.43
CA GLN A 8 2.97 13.84 34.65
C GLN A 8 1.49 14.16 34.35
N GLN A 9 1.23 15.25 33.62
CA GLN A 9 -0.14 15.63 33.26
C GLN A 9 -0.84 14.54 32.44
N LEU A 10 -0.16 13.95 31.46
CA LEU A 10 -0.74 12.88 30.66
C LEU A 10 -0.98 11.60 31.48
N TYR A 11 -0.07 11.28 32.40
CA TYR A 11 -0.23 10.18 33.34
C TYR A 11 -1.48 10.40 34.22
N ASP A 12 -1.62 11.55 34.86
CA ASP A 12 -2.75 11.83 35.76
C ASP A 12 -4.10 11.74 35.03
N MET A 13 -4.20 12.35 33.84
CA MET A 13 -5.40 12.28 32.99
C MET A 13 -5.81 10.82 32.69
N ILE A 14 -4.84 9.98 32.33
CA ILE A 14 -5.10 8.58 31.97
C ILE A 14 -5.55 7.76 33.17
N TRP A 15 -4.95 7.99 34.35
CA TRP A 15 -5.29 7.27 35.59
C TRP A 15 -6.57 7.79 36.26
N GLU A 16 -7.11 8.92 35.82
CA GLU A 16 -8.41 9.46 36.23
C GLU A 16 -9.57 9.10 35.29
N ARG A 17 -9.37 9.16 33.98
CA ARG A 17 -10.46 9.08 32.99
C ARG A 17 -10.35 7.96 31.97
N ALA A 18 -9.28 7.16 32.02
CA ALA A 18 -8.92 6.14 31.04
C ALA A 18 -8.54 6.69 29.65
N VAL A 19 -7.69 5.95 28.94
CA VAL A 19 -7.17 6.32 27.61
C VAL A 19 -8.31 6.55 26.60
N SER A 20 -9.38 5.74 26.68
CA SER A 20 -10.53 5.82 25.78
C SER A 20 -11.35 7.11 25.89
N LYS A 21 -11.24 7.84 27.00
CA LYS A 21 -11.90 9.15 27.19
C LYS A 21 -10.95 10.30 26.89
N VAL A 22 -9.69 10.16 27.30
CA VAL A 22 -8.65 11.19 27.09
C VAL A 22 -8.27 11.33 25.62
N ALA A 23 -8.22 10.24 24.86
CA ALA A 23 -7.81 10.28 23.46
C ALA A 23 -8.71 11.19 22.58
N PRO A 24 -10.07 11.07 22.63
CA PRO A 24 -10.96 12.00 21.94
C PRO A 24 -10.79 13.47 22.36
N GLU A 25 -10.58 13.76 23.65
CA GLU A 25 -10.36 15.13 24.16
C GLU A 25 -9.10 15.77 23.57
N LEU A 26 -8.07 14.95 23.31
CA LEU A 26 -6.80 15.38 22.72
C LEU A 26 -6.81 15.28 21.18
N GLY A 27 -7.95 14.93 20.57
CA GLY A 27 -8.12 14.85 19.11
C GLY A 27 -7.34 13.71 18.43
N ILE A 28 -6.97 12.66 19.16
CA ILE A 28 -6.21 11.51 18.63
C ILE A 28 -6.92 10.18 18.91
N SER A 29 -6.53 9.11 18.21
CA SER A 29 -7.10 7.78 18.45
C SER A 29 -6.54 7.14 19.73
N ASP A 30 -7.30 6.21 20.34
CA ASP A 30 -6.86 5.44 21.53
C ASP A 30 -5.51 4.75 21.27
N VAL A 31 -5.31 4.21 20.07
CA VAL A 31 -4.06 3.56 19.66
C VAL A 31 -2.91 4.57 19.55
N ALA A 32 -3.15 5.76 18.98
CA ALA A 32 -2.15 6.81 18.89
C ALA A 32 -1.74 7.31 20.28
N LEU A 33 -2.70 7.48 21.20
CA LEU A 33 -2.40 7.89 22.57
C LEU A 33 -1.60 6.81 23.31
N ARG A 34 -1.94 5.52 23.14
CA ARG A 34 -1.14 4.41 23.69
C ARG A 34 0.29 4.39 23.17
N LYS A 35 0.49 4.61 21.86
CA LYS A 35 1.84 4.71 21.27
C LYS A 35 2.64 5.86 21.90
N GLN A 36 1.98 6.99 22.15
CA GLN A 36 2.63 8.12 22.83
C GLN A 36 2.99 7.77 24.28
N CYS A 37 2.11 7.08 25.01
CA CYS A 37 2.40 6.62 26.37
C CYS A 37 3.60 5.65 26.41
N VAL A 38 3.66 4.71 25.46
CA VAL A 38 4.80 3.77 25.32
C VAL A 38 6.08 4.53 25.02
N LYS A 39 6.06 5.45 24.05
CA LYS A 39 7.23 6.28 23.67
C LYS A 39 7.79 7.08 24.86
N HIS A 40 6.91 7.58 25.72
CA HIS A 40 7.26 8.39 26.89
C HIS A 40 7.38 7.59 28.19
N ALA A 41 7.36 6.25 28.11
CA ALA A 41 7.42 5.34 29.26
C ALA A 41 6.40 5.69 30.36
N ILE A 42 5.17 6.03 29.96
CA ILE A 42 4.04 6.30 30.87
C ILE A 42 3.30 4.98 31.10
N PRO A 43 3.23 4.47 32.35
CA PRO A 43 2.53 3.24 32.64
C PRO A 43 1.02 3.44 32.51
N LEU A 44 0.36 2.49 31.84
CA LEU A 44 -1.09 2.47 31.65
C LEU A 44 -1.78 1.57 32.70
N PRO A 45 -3.02 1.89 33.09
CA PRO A 45 -3.83 0.99 33.91
C PRO A 45 -4.06 -0.35 33.17
N ASP A 46 -4.02 -1.45 33.90
CA ASP A 46 -4.31 -2.77 33.34
C ASP A 46 -5.81 -2.89 32.96
N ALA A 47 -6.15 -3.87 32.12
CA ALA A 47 -7.51 -4.07 31.62
C ALA A 47 -8.54 -4.28 32.75
N THR A 48 -8.11 -4.69 33.95
CA THR A 48 -8.95 -4.96 35.10
C THR A 48 -9.05 -3.79 36.09
N TYR A 49 -8.23 -2.75 35.93
CA TYR A 49 -8.11 -1.63 36.86
C TYR A 49 -9.46 -0.90 37.02
N TRP A 50 -10.06 -0.47 35.90
CA TRP A 50 -11.33 0.24 35.90
C TRP A 50 -12.50 -0.63 36.39
N GLY A 51 -12.52 -1.91 36.01
CA GLY A 51 -13.52 -2.85 36.50
C GLY A 51 -13.45 -3.06 38.02
N ARG A 52 -12.24 -3.17 38.58
CA ARG A 52 -12.03 -3.27 40.03
C ARG A 52 -12.39 -1.97 40.76
N LEU A 53 -12.01 -0.82 40.20
CA LEU A 53 -12.33 0.49 40.75
C LEU A 53 -13.85 0.71 40.83
N HIS A 54 -14.59 0.42 39.75
CA HIS A 54 -16.05 0.52 39.74
C HIS A 54 -16.74 -0.48 40.66
N ALA A 55 -16.14 -1.65 40.88
CA ALA A 55 -16.62 -2.66 41.82
C ALA A 55 -16.21 -2.38 43.28
N GLY A 56 -15.65 -1.20 43.60
CA GLY A 56 -15.23 -0.82 44.95
C GLY A 56 -14.06 -1.64 45.51
N ARG A 57 -13.33 -2.39 44.66
CA ARG A 57 -12.20 -3.22 45.08
C ARG A 57 -10.92 -2.38 45.16
N PRO A 58 -9.98 -2.74 46.06
CA PRO A 58 -8.71 -2.03 46.15
C PRO A 58 -7.93 -2.13 44.84
N VAL A 59 -7.48 -0.98 44.33
CA VAL A 59 -6.68 -0.86 43.12
C VAL A 59 -5.33 -0.21 43.42
N LYS A 60 -4.27 -0.67 42.74
CA LYS A 60 -2.92 -0.11 42.90
C LYS A 60 -2.54 0.68 41.66
N ARG A 61 -2.20 1.96 41.83
CA ARG A 61 -1.65 2.79 40.74
C ARG A 61 -0.16 2.50 40.56
N LYS A 62 0.27 2.26 39.32
CA LYS A 62 1.70 2.04 39.02
C LYS A 62 2.38 3.40 38.95
N PRO A 63 3.41 3.69 39.77
CA PRO A 63 4.03 5.01 39.82
C PRO A 63 4.68 5.36 38.46
N LEU A 64 4.66 6.66 38.13
CA LEU A 64 5.35 7.17 36.94
C LEU A 64 6.86 7.02 37.13
N GLY A 65 7.52 6.29 36.24
CA GLY A 65 8.97 6.10 36.28
C GLY A 65 9.74 7.32 35.76
N VAL A 66 11.06 7.32 36.02
CA VAL A 66 11.99 8.34 35.49
C VAL A 66 11.94 8.35 33.95
N ALA A 67 12.00 9.53 33.35
CA ALA A 67 12.00 9.67 31.90
C ALA A 67 13.21 8.94 31.28
N PRO A 68 13.05 8.20 30.17
CA PRO A 68 14.17 7.59 29.46
C PRO A 68 15.17 8.65 28.97
N LYS A 69 16.46 8.30 28.92
CA LYS A 69 17.51 9.21 28.39
C LYS A 69 17.17 9.60 26.94
N GLY A 70 17.13 10.89 26.66
CA GLY A 70 16.82 11.44 25.33
C GLY A 70 15.33 11.68 25.03
N VAL A 71 14.44 11.45 25.99
CA VAL A 71 12.99 11.73 25.84
C VAL A 71 12.65 13.02 26.58
N SER A 72 12.07 13.99 25.86
CA SER A 72 11.62 15.26 26.45
C SER A 72 10.44 15.05 27.41
N ASP A 73 10.43 15.79 28.53
CA ASP A 73 9.30 15.75 29.47
C ASP A 73 8.03 16.40 28.89
N GLY A 74 8.21 17.29 27.91
CA GLY A 74 7.14 17.84 27.08
C GLY A 74 6.69 16.84 26.01
N ILE A 75 5.41 16.49 26.06
CA ILE A 75 4.68 15.68 25.09
C ILE A 75 3.86 16.61 24.21
N VAL A 76 4.29 16.72 22.95
CA VAL A 76 3.48 17.37 21.91
C VAL A 76 2.56 16.34 21.30
N ILE A 77 1.25 16.57 21.43
CA ILE A 77 0.21 15.81 20.77
C ILE A 77 -0.39 16.71 19.70
N ASP A 78 0.04 16.47 18.47
CA ASP A 78 -0.57 17.05 17.29
C ASP A 78 -1.70 16.14 16.84
N ALA A 79 -2.92 16.51 17.19
CA ALA A 79 -4.10 16.06 16.47
C ALA A 79 -4.03 16.69 15.08
N ARG A 80 -3.32 16.02 14.16
CA ARG A 80 -3.51 16.28 12.72
C ARG A 80 -4.98 16.00 12.46
N ALA A 81 -5.75 17.07 12.25
CA ALA A 81 -7.07 16.94 11.68
C ALA A 81 -6.89 16.11 10.41
N LYS A 82 -7.67 15.04 10.28
CA LYS A 82 -7.72 14.34 9.01
C LYS A 82 -8.09 15.40 7.97
N PRO A 83 -7.34 15.54 6.87
CA PRO A 83 -7.70 16.51 5.85
C PRO A 83 -9.17 16.29 5.48
N PRO A 84 -9.95 17.37 5.31
CA PRO A 84 -11.35 17.23 4.93
C PRO A 84 -11.42 16.35 3.67
N PRO A 85 -12.45 15.50 3.55
CA PRO A 85 -12.62 14.73 2.34
C PRO A 85 -12.69 15.68 1.15
N PRO A 86 -12.12 15.30 -0.02
CA PRO A 86 -12.30 16.04 -1.26
C PRO A 86 -13.78 16.36 -1.52
N GLU A 87 -14.04 17.54 -2.09
CA GLU A 87 -15.41 18.02 -2.41
C GLU A 87 -16.28 16.96 -3.15
N PRO A 88 -15.76 16.16 -4.10
CA PRO A 88 -16.56 15.12 -4.75
C PRO A 88 -17.14 14.08 -3.79
N ILE A 89 -16.44 13.79 -2.69
CA ILE A 89 -16.88 12.81 -1.69
C ILE A 89 -17.96 13.41 -0.80
N GLU A 90 -17.80 14.67 -0.39
CA GLU A 90 -18.82 15.37 0.37
C GLU A 90 -20.11 15.51 -0.44
N ALA A 91 -19.99 15.89 -1.72
CA ALA A 91 -21.12 15.99 -2.63
C ALA A 91 -21.85 14.64 -2.81
N ALA A 92 -21.12 13.54 -2.99
CA ALA A 92 -21.70 12.21 -3.13
C ALA A 92 -22.44 11.76 -1.86
N ILE A 93 -21.86 11.99 -0.68
CA ILE A 93 -22.51 11.66 0.60
C ILE A 93 -23.75 12.54 0.82
N ALA A 94 -23.68 13.83 0.48
CA ALA A 94 -24.79 14.76 0.60
C ALA A 94 -25.96 14.38 -0.33
N LEU A 95 -25.65 13.98 -1.58
CA LEU A 95 -26.63 13.47 -2.53
C LEU A 95 -27.29 12.20 -2.01
N ALA A 96 -26.50 11.24 -1.52
CA ALA A 96 -27.02 9.98 -0.99
C ALA A 96 -27.86 10.16 0.29
N ARG A 97 -27.68 11.27 1.01
CA ARG A 97 -28.44 11.63 2.23
C ARG A 97 -29.82 12.21 1.91
N GLN A 98 -30.11 12.57 0.66
CA GLN A 98 -31.44 13.04 0.28
C GLN A 98 -32.49 11.97 0.64
N PRO A 99 -33.63 12.41 1.22
CA PRO A 99 -34.68 11.48 1.63
C PRO A 99 -35.24 10.79 0.39
N LEU A 100 -35.24 9.46 0.44
CA LEU A 100 -35.95 8.64 -0.53
C LEU A 100 -37.24 8.16 0.12
N GLU A 101 -38.29 8.08 -0.69
CA GLU A 101 -39.53 7.43 -0.27
C GLU A 101 -39.23 6.02 0.23
N ALA A 102 -39.96 5.61 1.27
CA ALA A 102 -39.79 4.30 1.85
C ALA A 102 -40.02 3.22 0.78
N VAL A 103 -38.96 2.47 0.45
CA VAL A 103 -39.04 1.41 -0.54
C VAL A 103 -39.81 0.25 0.06
N ALA A 104 -41.00 -0.04 -0.49
CA ALA A 104 -41.71 -1.26 -0.16
C ALA A 104 -40.90 -2.46 -0.68
N VAL A 105 -40.27 -3.20 0.24
CA VAL A 105 -39.49 -4.40 -0.10
C VAL A 105 -40.46 -5.57 -0.31
N PRO A 106 -40.53 -6.16 -1.52
CA PRO A 106 -41.39 -7.32 -1.76
C PRO A 106 -40.99 -8.53 -0.90
N GLU A 107 -41.97 -9.34 -0.49
CA GLU A 107 -41.71 -10.60 0.21
C GLU A 107 -40.95 -11.61 -0.67
N LYS A 108 -41.18 -11.55 -2.00
CA LYS A 108 -40.46 -12.38 -2.96
C LYS A 108 -39.01 -11.93 -3.04
N LEU A 109 -38.09 -12.87 -2.81
CA LEU A 109 -36.65 -12.62 -2.90
C LEU A 109 -36.22 -12.21 -4.32
N HIS A 110 -35.35 -11.21 -4.40
CA HIS A 110 -34.71 -10.81 -5.64
C HIS A 110 -33.90 -11.97 -6.25
N PRO A 111 -33.85 -12.15 -7.58
CA PRO A 111 -33.15 -13.27 -8.23
C PRO A 111 -31.69 -13.45 -7.80
N LEU A 112 -30.94 -12.36 -7.63
CA LEU A 112 -29.54 -12.40 -7.14
C LEU A 112 -29.43 -12.98 -5.73
N VAL A 113 -30.37 -12.63 -4.85
CA VAL A 113 -30.42 -13.11 -3.46
C VAL A 113 -30.84 -14.58 -3.44
N ALA A 114 -31.87 -14.94 -4.20
CA ALA A 114 -32.32 -16.33 -4.33
C ALA A 114 -31.20 -17.23 -4.85
N LYS A 115 -30.48 -16.81 -5.90
CA LYS A 115 -29.31 -17.52 -6.44
C LYS A 115 -28.21 -17.69 -5.39
N THR A 116 -27.92 -16.64 -4.61
CA THR A 116 -26.93 -16.69 -3.52
C THR A 116 -27.32 -17.71 -2.46
N LEU A 117 -28.57 -17.74 -2.00
CA LEU A 117 -29.02 -18.69 -0.99
C LEU A 117 -29.00 -20.14 -1.51
N VAL A 118 -29.37 -20.36 -2.77
CA VAL A 118 -29.28 -21.69 -3.40
C VAL A 118 -27.83 -22.16 -3.48
N ALA A 119 -26.90 -21.28 -3.86
CA ALA A 119 -25.47 -21.61 -3.87
C ALA A 119 -24.97 -21.92 -2.45
N ALA A 120 -25.33 -21.09 -1.47
CA ALA A 120 -24.93 -21.24 -0.07
C ALA A 120 -25.37 -22.58 0.52
N ARG A 121 -26.61 -23.01 0.26
CA ARG A 121 -27.17 -24.28 0.77
C ARG A 121 -26.52 -25.53 0.18
N LYS A 122 -25.82 -25.41 -0.96
CA LYS A 122 -25.12 -26.53 -1.61
C LYS A 122 -23.67 -26.70 -1.14
N VAL A 123 -23.09 -25.67 -0.52
CA VAL A 123 -21.70 -25.66 -0.11
C VAL A 123 -21.56 -26.32 1.26
N GLN A 124 -20.57 -27.22 1.38
CA GLN A 124 -20.21 -27.80 2.67
C GLN A 124 -19.57 -26.73 3.56
N PRO A 125 -20.01 -26.56 4.82
CA PRO A 125 -19.40 -25.61 5.73
C PRO A 125 -17.90 -25.88 5.96
N ASP A 126 -17.14 -24.82 6.26
CA ASP A 126 -15.74 -24.92 6.62
C ASP A 126 -15.53 -25.65 7.97
N GLN A 127 -14.27 -25.83 8.38
CA GLN A 127 -13.91 -26.45 9.65
C GLN A 127 -14.53 -25.76 10.89
N ASN A 128 -15.01 -24.53 10.76
CA ASN A 128 -15.67 -23.77 11.83
C ASN A 128 -17.19 -23.72 11.65
N GLY A 129 -17.75 -24.51 10.73
CA GLY A 129 -19.18 -24.55 10.43
C GLY A 129 -19.71 -23.38 9.60
N ALA A 130 -18.85 -22.55 9.03
CA ALA A 130 -19.24 -21.39 8.25
C ALA A 130 -19.27 -21.69 6.74
N ILE A 131 -20.32 -21.27 6.06
CA ILE A 131 -20.41 -21.31 4.60
C ILE A 131 -19.63 -20.13 4.03
N THR A 132 -18.67 -20.40 3.14
CA THR A 132 -17.83 -19.39 2.49
C THR A 132 -17.57 -19.77 1.02
N GLY A 133 -17.00 -18.86 0.24
CA GLY A 133 -16.43 -19.20 -1.08
C GLY A 133 -17.47 -19.58 -2.15
N LEU A 134 -18.56 -18.80 -2.27
CA LEU A 134 -19.68 -19.15 -3.15
C LEU A 134 -19.46 -18.84 -4.65
N GLY A 135 -18.38 -18.17 -5.03
CA GLY A 135 -18.06 -17.80 -6.42
C GLY A 135 -18.33 -16.32 -6.75
N GLY A 136 -17.98 -15.91 -7.97
CA GLY A 136 -17.97 -14.51 -8.42
C GLY A 136 -19.34 -13.92 -8.80
N ASP A 137 -20.35 -14.75 -9.00
CA ASP A 137 -21.67 -14.39 -9.54
C ASP A 137 -22.79 -14.34 -8.48
N VAL A 138 -22.41 -14.37 -7.21
CA VAL A 138 -23.27 -14.36 -6.01
C VAL A 138 -22.71 -13.43 -4.93
N PHE A 139 -23.52 -13.07 -3.93
CA PHE A 139 -23.04 -12.22 -2.83
C PHE A 139 -22.03 -12.96 -1.96
N ARG A 140 -20.97 -12.25 -1.54
CA ARG A 140 -20.01 -12.80 -0.57
C ARG A 140 -20.64 -12.88 0.80
N ILE A 141 -20.74 -14.10 1.32
CA ILE A 141 -21.21 -14.37 2.66
C ILE A 141 -20.23 -15.23 3.45
N ARG A 142 -20.22 -15.04 4.77
CA ARG A 142 -19.63 -15.95 5.76
C ARG A 142 -20.62 -16.17 6.89
N ALA A 143 -21.50 -17.16 6.73
CA ALA A 143 -22.60 -17.39 7.66
C ALA A 143 -22.77 -18.89 7.94
N HIS A 144 -23.26 -19.23 9.13
CA HIS A 144 -23.62 -20.61 9.46
C HIS A 144 -25.01 -20.94 8.87
N PRO A 145 -25.35 -22.24 8.67
CA PRO A 145 -26.62 -22.64 8.05
C PRO A 145 -27.88 -22.07 8.72
N ASP A 146 -27.83 -21.86 10.03
CA ASP A 146 -28.92 -21.32 10.86
C ASP A 146 -29.23 -19.84 10.59
N THR A 147 -28.30 -19.09 10.01
CA THR A 147 -28.46 -17.65 9.75
C THR A 147 -28.71 -17.30 8.29
N LEU A 148 -28.71 -18.29 7.38
CA LEU A 148 -28.90 -18.06 5.95
C LEU A 148 -30.21 -17.34 5.61
N ASP A 149 -31.31 -17.69 6.29
CA ASP A 149 -32.61 -17.08 6.00
C ASP A 149 -32.61 -15.58 6.39
N ARG A 150 -31.97 -15.24 7.52
CA ARG A 150 -31.80 -13.85 7.96
C ARG A 150 -30.89 -13.07 7.00
N VAL A 151 -29.81 -13.69 6.53
CA VAL A 151 -28.94 -13.11 5.48
C VAL A 151 -29.75 -12.83 4.21
N GLY A 152 -30.64 -13.74 3.82
CA GLY A 152 -31.55 -13.59 2.69
C GLY A 152 -32.46 -12.36 2.80
N VAL A 153 -33.14 -12.21 3.94
CA VAL A 153 -34.02 -11.06 4.21
C VAL A 153 -33.25 -9.75 4.18
N PHE A 154 -32.09 -9.70 4.85
CA PHE A 154 -31.24 -8.52 4.87
C PHE A 154 -30.74 -8.14 3.47
N LEU A 155 -30.20 -9.10 2.72
CA LEU A 155 -29.73 -8.87 1.35
C LEU A 155 -30.87 -8.44 0.43
N ASN A 156 -32.07 -9.00 0.60
CA ASN A 156 -33.24 -8.60 -0.18
C ASN A 156 -33.57 -7.11 0.04
N ALA A 157 -33.65 -6.70 1.31
CA ALA A 157 -33.90 -5.31 1.65
C ALA A 157 -32.79 -4.37 1.16
N LEU A 158 -31.52 -4.78 1.28
CA LEU A 158 -30.38 -4.01 0.76
C LEU A 158 -30.46 -3.84 -0.76
N VAL A 159 -30.73 -4.91 -1.51
CA VAL A 159 -30.80 -4.89 -2.98
C VAL A 159 -31.92 -3.96 -3.45
N TYR A 160 -33.14 -4.10 -2.93
CA TYR A 160 -34.25 -3.24 -3.35
C TYR A 160 -33.99 -1.76 -3.00
N ASN A 161 -33.40 -1.47 -1.84
CA ASN A 161 -33.04 -0.10 -1.46
C ASN A 161 -31.89 0.48 -2.29
N ALA A 162 -30.97 -0.36 -2.77
CA ALA A 162 -29.90 0.04 -3.67
C ALA A 162 -30.43 0.29 -5.09
N LEU A 163 -31.29 -0.59 -5.61
CA LEU A 163 -31.92 -0.43 -6.93
C LEU A 163 -32.80 0.84 -6.99
N ALA A 164 -33.53 1.14 -5.92
CA ALA A 164 -34.32 2.38 -5.82
C ALA A 164 -33.46 3.65 -5.84
N ARG A 165 -32.17 3.54 -5.53
CA ARG A 165 -31.17 4.62 -5.62
C ARG A 165 -30.47 4.69 -6.98
N GLY A 166 -30.89 3.88 -7.94
CA GLY A 166 -30.25 3.77 -9.26
C GLY A 166 -28.93 3.00 -9.25
N HIS A 167 -28.57 2.35 -8.13
CA HIS A 167 -27.41 1.47 -8.09
C HIS A 167 -27.73 0.15 -8.78
N ARG A 168 -26.70 -0.54 -9.27
CA ARG A 168 -26.83 -1.85 -9.91
C ARG A 168 -25.84 -2.84 -9.31
N PHE A 169 -26.00 -4.12 -9.63
CA PHE A 169 -25.09 -5.17 -9.16
C PHE A 169 -24.47 -5.91 -10.35
N GLU A 170 -23.15 -6.09 -10.31
CA GLU A 170 -22.37 -6.74 -11.38
C GLU A 170 -21.44 -7.80 -10.79
N ALA A 171 -21.04 -8.78 -11.60
CA ALA A 171 -20.10 -9.82 -11.15
C ALA A 171 -18.70 -9.21 -11.00
N GLY A 172 -18.15 -9.29 -9.78
CA GLY A 172 -16.79 -8.86 -9.47
C GLY A 172 -15.81 -10.02 -9.41
N ARG A 173 -14.58 -9.73 -8.96
CA ARG A 173 -13.51 -10.74 -8.87
C ARG A 173 -13.79 -11.83 -7.82
N GLU A 174 -14.40 -11.45 -6.70
CA GLU A 174 -14.61 -12.34 -5.55
C GLU A 174 -16.10 -12.55 -5.21
N GLY A 175 -17.01 -11.94 -5.96
CA GLY A 175 -18.46 -11.97 -5.75
C GLY A 175 -19.13 -10.73 -6.32
N LEU A 176 -20.43 -10.59 -6.06
CA LEU A 176 -21.22 -9.46 -6.57
C LEU A 176 -20.75 -8.10 -6.03
N GLU A 177 -20.44 -7.25 -6.99
CA GLU A 177 -20.22 -5.80 -7.01
C GLU A 177 -21.47 -4.98 -6.71
N MET A 178 -21.49 -4.01 -5.79
CA MET A 178 -22.46 -2.90 -5.92
C MET A 178 -21.83 -1.78 -6.75
N MET A 179 -22.44 -1.45 -7.88
CA MET A 179 -21.99 -0.36 -8.75
C MET A 179 -22.65 0.94 -8.34
N VAL A 180 -21.83 1.90 -7.91
CA VAL A 180 -22.24 3.26 -7.54
C VAL A 180 -21.41 4.22 -8.37
N ASP A 181 -22.05 5.03 -9.23
CA ASP A 181 -21.38 5.95 -10.17
C ASP A 181 -20.26 5.27 -11.01
N ASP A 182 -20.54 4.05 -11.49
CA ASP A 182 -19.62 3.17 -12.24
C ASP A 182 -18.38 2.69 -11.46
N GLU A 183 -18.34 2.90 -10.15
CA GLU A 183 -17.36 2.30 -9.26
C GLU A 183 -17.95 1.03 -8.61
N GLY A 184 -17.31 -0.10 -8.87
CA GLY A 184 -17.65 -1.38 -8.25
C GLY A 184 -17.16 -1.43 -6.81
N ILE A 185 -18.08 -1.60 -5.86
CA ILE A 185 -17.79 -1.71 -4.43
C ILE A 185 -18.22 -3.09 -3.94
N GLY A 186 -17.22 -3.94 -3.75
CA GLY A 186 -17.38 -5.22 -3.08
C GLY A 186 -17.72 -5.07 -1.59
N PHE A 187 -18.50 -6.00 -1.07
CA PHE A 187 -18.75 -6.15 0.37
C PHE A 187 -18.89 -7.63 0.74
N THR A 188 -18.87 -7.91 2.05
CA THR A 188 -19.11 -9.24 2.62
C THR A 188 -20.10 -9.13 3.77
N VAL A 189 -21.10 -10.02 3.78
CA VAL A 189 -22.00 -10.18 4.92
C VAL A 189 -21.56 -11.39 5.73
N TYR A 190 -21.36 -11.23 7.03
CA TYR A 190 -20.90 -12.34 7.87
C TYR A 190 -21.60 -12.41 9.21
N GLN A 191 -21.72 -13.63 9.72
CA GLN A 191 -22.11 -13.87 11.10
C GLN A 191 -20.88 -13.73 12.00
N THR A 192 -21.08 -13.06 13.12
CA THR A 192 -20.03 -12.88 14.12
C THR A 192 -19.86 -14.20 14.88
N ILE A 193 -18.60 -14.52 15.16
CA ILE A 193 -18.22 -15.71 15.92
C ILE A 193 -17.64 -15.29 17.25
N ARG A 194 -18.00 -16.02 18.31
CA ARG A 194 -17.36 -15.91 19.61
C ARG A 194 -16.25 -16.95 19.68
N ARG A 195 -15.04 -16.46 19.96
CA ARG A 195 -13.87 -17.30 20.21
C ARG A 195 -13.78 -17.60 21.71
N SER A 196 -13.75 -18.88 22.07
CA SER A 196 -13.48 -19.38 23.43
C SER A 196 -12.27 -20.31 23.42
N LEU A 197 -11.59 -20.47 24.56
CA LEU A 197 -10.53 -21.48 24.68
C LEU A 197 -11.15 -22.86 24.50
N HIS A 198 -10.53 -23.67 23.64
CA HIS A 198 -11.02 -25.02 23.37
C HIS A 198 -10.77 -25.93 24.57
N VAL A 199 -11.79 -26.70 24.93
CA VAL A 199 -11.68 -27.74 25.95
C VAL A 199 -11.54 -29.07 25.23
N ALA A 200 -10.36 -29.67 25.35
CA ALA A 200 -10.04 -30.96 24.73
C ALA A 200 -11.13 -31.98 25.04
N THR A 201 -11.77 -32.50 23.98
CA THR A 201 -12.76 -33.56 24.14
C THR A 201 -12.09 -34.88 24.53
N GLU A 202 -12.85 -35.80 25.13
CA GLU A 202 -12.34 -37.14 25.45
C GLU A 202 -11.85 -37.87 24.18
N GLU A 203 -12.55 -37.68 23.05
CA GLU A 203 -12.18 -38.30 21.78
C GLU A 203 -10.86 -37.76 21.23
N GLU A 204 -10.65 -36.44 21.30
CA GLU A 204 -9.39 -35.80 20.89
C GLU A 204 -8.23 -36.22 21.78
N THR A 205 -8.47 -36.31 23.09
CA THR A 205 -7.49 -36.79 24.07
C THR A 205 -7.11 -38.24 23.76
N ARG A 206 -8.10 -39.13 23.60
CA ARG A 206 -7.88 -40.53 23.22
C ARG A 206 -7.19 -40.66 21.85
N ARG A 207 -7.52 -39.81 20.88
CA ARG A 207 -6.87 -39.80 19.56
C ARG A 207 -5.39 -39.41 19.68
N ARG A 208 -5.07 -38.43 20.51
CA ARG A 208 -3.70 -38.02 20.80
C ARG A 208 -2.93 -39.14 21.50
N GLU A 209 -3.52 -39.76 22.52
CA GLU A 209 -2.93 -40.88 23.26
C GLU A 209 -2.65 -42.09 22.35
N ARG A 210 -3.62 -42.48 21.51
CA ARG A 210 -3.44 -43.53 20.50
C ARG A 210 -2.35 -43.21 19.49
N TRP A 211 -2.12 -41.93 19.20
CA TRP A 211 -1.03 -41.53 18.31
C TRP A 211 0.32 -41.68 19.02
N TYR A 212 0.44 -41.20 20.27
CA TYR A 212 1.65 -41.36 21.09
C TYR A 212 2.00 -42.83 21.36
N ALA A 213 0.99 -43.68 21.61
CA ALA A 213 1.20 -45.11 21.84
C ALA A 213 1.79 -45.81 20.61
N ARG A 214 1.42 -45.37 19.40
CA ARG A 214 1.89 -45.95 18.12
C ARG A 214 3.22 -45.38 17.63
N HIS A 215 3.56 -44.14 18.00
CA HIS A 215 4.70 -43.39 17.45
C HIS A 215 5.71 -43.00 18.55
N ARG A 216 5.81 -43.81 19.62
CA ARG A 216 6.57 -43.49 20.84
C ARG A 216 8.07 -43.21 20.59
N ASN A 217 8.63 -43.81 19.53
CA ASN A 217 10.05 -43.70 19.15
C ASN A 217 10.23 -43.15 17.71
N ASP A 218 9.18 -42.59 17.10
CA ASP A 218 9.20 -42.12 15.71
C ASP A 218 9.41 -40.60 15.68
N TRP A 219 10.69 -40.18 15.70
CA TRP A 219 11.10 -38.78 15.76
C TRP A 219 10.85 -38.01 14.46
N ASP A 220 10.75 -38.72 13.32
CA ASP A 220 10.58 -38.13 11.99
C ASP A 220 9.13 -37.72 11.68
N ASN A 221 8.19 -37.99 12.58
CA ASN A 221 6.75 -37.86 12.34
C ASN A 221 6.04 -36.93 13.33
N TRP A 222 6.80 -36.17 14.13
CA TRP A 222 6.29 -35.31 15.21
C TRP A 222 5.30 -34.23 14.73
N ASP A 223 5.46 -33.79 13.49
CA ASP A 223 4.64 -32.80 12.79
C ASP A 223 3.24 -33.34 12.43
N LYS A 224 3.08 -34.66 12.31
CA LYS A 224 1.79 -35.33 12.02
C LYS A 224 0.96 -35.65 13.26
N ARG A 225 1.38 -35.17 14.44
CA ARG A 225 0.63 -35.37 15.70
C ARG A 225 -0.77 -34.76 15.59
N PRO A 226 -1.85 -35.48 15.97
CA PRO A 226 -3.20 -34.93 16.00
C PRO A 226 -3.21 -33.62 16.79
N SER A 227 -3.56 -32.52 16.15
CA SER A 227 -3.65 -31.22 16.82
C SER A 227 -4.95 -31.15 17.61
N ILE A 228 -4.88 -30.65 18.84
CA ILE A 228 -6.07 -30.25 19.59
C ILE A 228 -6.19 -28.75 19.33
N PRO A 229 -7.35 -28.26 18.83
CA PRO A 229 -7.57 -26.85 18.61
C PRO A 229 -7.26 -26.04 19.87
N TYR A 230 -6.76 -24.82 19.70
CA TYR A 230 -6.56 -23.91 20.82
C TYR A 230 -7.85 -23.13 21.15
N TYR A 231 -8.74 -22.96 20.16
CA TYR A 231 -9.97 -22.19 20.29
C TYR A 231 -11.16 -22.93 19.70
N ASP A 232 -12.31 -22.77 20.35
CA ASP A 232 -13.64 -23.07 19.82
C ASP A 232 -14.27 -21.79 19.25
N PHE A 233 -15.00 -21.95 18.16
CA PHE A 233 -15.72 -20.86 17.50
C PHE A 233 -17.21 -21.16 17.53
N THR A 234 -17.96 -20.36 18.29
CA THR A 234 -19.41 -20.48 18.40
C THR A 234 -20.09 -19.35 17.64
N PRO A 235 -21.02 -19.65 16.71
CA PRO A 235 -21.81 -18.62 16.04
C PRO A 235 -22.65 -17.84 17.07
N THR A 236 -22.60 -16.50 17.03
CA THR A 236 -23.36 -15.68 18.00
C THR A 236 -24.78 -15.34 17.53
N GLY A 237 -25.12 -15.63 16.27
CA GLY A 237 -26.37 -15.17 15.64
C GLY A 237 -26.37 -13.69 15.22
N GLU A 238 -25.35 -12.93 15.61
CA GLU A 238 -25.21 -11.51 15.26
C GLU A 238 -24.60 -11.36 13.86
N MET A 239 -25.21 -10.57 13.00
CA MET A 239 -24.74 -10.33 11.64
C MET A 239 -23.97 -9.02 11.53
N ALA A 240 -23.05 -8.97 10.58
CA ALA A 240 -22.33 -7.77 10.20
C ALA A 240 -22.18 -7.71 8.68
N ILE A 241 -22.10 -6.49 8.16
CA ILE A 241 -21.68 -6.21 6.78
C ILE A 241 -20.40 -5.40 6.85
N GLU A 242 -19.45 -5.76 5.99
CA GLU A 242 -18.20 -5.05 5.83
C GLU A 242 -17.96 -4.73 4.37
N ILE A 243 -17.78 -3.44 4.09
CA ILE A 243 -17.38 -2.94 2.78
C ILE A 243 -15.92 -3.32 2.55
N ALA A 244 -15.63 -3.90 1.39
CA ALA A 244 -14.31 -4.39 1.03
C ALA A 244 -13.42 -3.30 0.43
N GLY A 245 -12.12 -3.50 0.59
CA GLY A 245 -11.10 -2.57 0.13
C GLY A 245 -10.76 -1.50 1.16
N TRP A 246 -9.86 -0.62 0.76
CA TRP A 246 -9.37 0.50 1.55
C TRP A 246 -9.38 1.74 0.66
N SER A 247 -9.74 2.88 1.23
CA SER A 247 -9.58 4.18 0.59
C SER A 247 -8.86 5.13 1.54
N ARG A 248 -7.94 5.93 1.01
CA ARG A 248 -7.31 7.06 1.71
C ARG A 248 -8.34 8.03 2.27
N TYR A 249 -9.50 8.12 1.63
CA TYR A 249 -10.58 9.00 1.99
C TYR A 249 -11.65 8.34 2.88
N GLU A 250 -11.33 7.25 3.58
CA GLU A 250 -12.22 6.52 4.51
C GLU A 250 -12.78 7.42 5.64
N ASN A 251 -13.80 8.23 5.35
CA ASN A 251 -14.59 8.97 6.33
C ASN A 251 -15.96 8.30 6.57
N ALA A 252 -16.28 7.30 5.75
CA ALA A 252 -17.47 6.47 5.86
C ALA A 252 -17.24 5.26 6.78
N GLN A 253 -18.27 4.85 7.51
CA GLN A 253 -18.21 3.65 8.35
C GLN A 253 -18.08 2.41 7.44
N ARG A 254 -17.01 1.64 7.61
CA ARG A 254 -16.73 0.44 6.80
C ARG A 254 -17.51 -0.80 7.25
N ARG A 255 -17.68 -0.94 8.56
CA ARG A 255 -18.30 -2.12 9.17
C ARG A 255 -19.53 -1.72 9.95
N PHE A 256 -20.64 -2.40 9.65
CA PHE A 256 -21.89 -2.30 10.39
C PHE A 256 -22.19 -3.66 10.99
N ALA A 257 -22.39 -3.73 12.30
CA ALA A 257 -22.67 -4.98 12.99
C ALA A 257 -23.94 -4.82 13.85
N ASP A 258 -24.59 -5.94 14.09
CA ASP A 258 -25.63 -6.03 15.11
C ASP A 258 -25.05 -5.66 16.46
N THR A 259 -25.86 -4.93 17.22
CA THR A 259 -25.61 -4.62 18.62
C THR A 259 -26.88 -4.94 19.41
N ARG A 260 -26.77 -4.91 20.73
CA ARG A 260 -27.95 -5.03 21.61
C ARG A 260 -28.99 -3.94 21.35
N ALA A 261 -28.53 -2.73 20.99
CA ALA A 261 -29.40 -1.57 20.79
C ALA A 261 -29.98 -1.50 19.37
N ARG A 262 -29.23 -1.95 18.35
CA ARG A 262 -29.62 -1.75 16.95
C ARG A 262 -29.13 -2.91 16.08
N LYS A 263 -30.01 -3.38 15.19
CA LYS A 263 -29.73 -4.42 14.20
C LYS A 263 -29.30 -3.81 12.86
N ILE A 264 -28.55 -4.57 12.06
CA ILE A 264 -28.10 -4.08 10.74
C ILE A 264 -29.27 -3.85 9.78
N ASP A 265 -30.38 -4.57 9.97
CA ASP A 265 -31.60 -4.48 9.18
C ASP A 265 -32.21 -3.06 9.21
N SER A 266 -32.07 -2.33 10.32
CA SER A 266 -32.56 -0.94 10.45
C SER A 266 -31.53 0.13 10.07
N ARG A 267 -30.39 -0.29 9.50
CA ARG A 267 -29.25 0.59 9.14
C ARG A 267 -28.97 0.62 7.65
N ILE A 268 -29.88 0.08 6.81
CA ILE A 268 -29.69 -0.01 5.36
C ILE A 268 -29.37 1.35 4.74
N ASN A 269 -30.07 2.42 5.15
CA ASN A 269 -29.78 3.76 4.65
C ASN A 269 -28.35 4.23 5.02
N GLU A 270 -27.91 4.01 6.27
CA GLU A 270 -26.54 4.35 6.69
C GLU A 270 -25.49 3.55 5.94
N ILE A 271 -25.77 2.27 5.67
CA ILE A 271 -24.91 1.40 4.89
C ILE A 271 -24.76 1.97 3.48
N LEU A 272 -25.86 2.32 2.81
CA LEU A 272 -25.86 2.87 1.45
C LEU A 272 -25.15 4.23 1.36
N LEU A 273 -25.25 5.07 2.40
CA LEU A 273 -24.44 6.30 2.51
C LEU A 273 -22.94 5.99 2.53
N SER A 274 -22.54 4.94 3.26
CA SER A 274 -21.15 4.52 3.24
C SER A 274 -20.73 4.05 1.85
N PHE A 275 -21.54 3.27 1.13
CA PHE A 275 -21.24 2.87 -0.25
C PHE A 275 -20.98 4.07 -1.16
N ALA A 276 -21.81 5.13 -1.09
CA ALA A 276 -21.60 6.36 -1.85
C ALA A 276 -20.26 7.05 -1.51
N GLY A 277 -19.92 7.15 -0.22
CA GLY A 277 -18.63 7.71 0.21
C GLY A 277 -17.42 6.89 -0.27
N PHE A 278 -17.52 5.56 -0.24
CA PHE A 278 -16.46 4.67 -0.74
C PHE A 278 -16.30 4.76 -2.27
N ALA A 279 -17.41 4.82 -3.01
CA ALA A 279 -17.41 4.98 -4.46
C ALA A 279 -16.75 6.30 -4.89
N ALA A 280 -17.17 7.42 -4.29
CA ALA A 280 -16.56 8.72 -4.56
C ALA A 280 -15.06 8.74 -4.20
N GLY A 281 -14.67 8.12 -3.09
CA GLY A 281 -13.27 7.97 -2.70
C GLY A 281 -12.44 7.20 -3.73
N ARG A 282 -12.94 6.07 -4.23
CA ARG A 282 -12.27 5.29 -5.30
C ARG A 282 -12.15 6.08 -6.60
N LYS A 283 -13.20 6.83 -6.97
CA LYS A 283 -13.19 7.68 -8.16
C LYS A 283 -12.07 8.73 -8.10
N VAL A 284 -11.95 9.46 -6.99
CA VAL A 284 -10.88 10.45 -6.78
C VAL A 284 -9.50 9.78 -6.84
N GLU A 285 -9.32 8.64 -6.19
CA GLU A 285 -8.05 7.91 -6.22
C GLU A 285 -7.67 7.44 -7.64
N ARG A 286 -8.65 7.00 -8.43
CA ARG A 286 -8.46 6.60 -9.83
C ARG A 286 -8.04 7.77 -10.70
N GLU A 287 -8.66 8.94 -10.51
CA GLU A 287 -8.31 10.17 -11.24
C GLU A 287 -6.90 10.65 -10.89
N GLU A 288 -6.54 10.69 -9.60
CA GLU A 288 -5.17 11.01 -9.16
C GLU A 288 -4.13 10.01 -9.69
N ALA A 289 -4.46 8.72 -9.76
CA ALA A 289 -3.57 7.72 -10.35
C ALA A 289 -3.35 7.94 -11.85
N ARG A 290 -4.40 8.32 -12.60
CA ARG A 290 -4.30 8.68 -14.02
C ARG A 290 -3.43 9.92 -14.23
N GLU A 291 -3.62 10.94 -13.41
CA GLU A 291 -2.81 12.17 -13.49
C GLU A 291 -1.33 11.91 -13.16
N ARG A 292 -1.05 11.17 -12.08
CA ARG A 292 0.32 10.77 -11.72
C ARG A 292 0.99 9.98 -12.83
N ALA A 293 0.30 8.99 -13.41
CA ALA A 293 0.83 8.22 -14.53
C ALA A 293 1.17 9.11 -15.74
N ARG A 294 0.33 10.12 -16.05
CA ARG A 294 0.59 11.09 -17.11
C ARG A 294 1.83 11.95 -16.82
N LEU A 295 1.98 12.44 -15.59
CA LEU A 295 3.15 13.24 -15.20
C LEU A 295 4.44 12.41 -15.19
N GLU A 296 4.37 11.16 -14.75
CA GLU A 296 5.48 10.20 -14.80
C GLU A 296 5.91 9.89 -16.23
N GLU A 297 4.96 9.73 -17.15
CA GLU A 297 5.22 9.57 -18.59
C GLU A 297 6.00 10.75 -19.15
N ILE A 298 5.51 11.98 -18.91
CA ILE A 298 6.17 13.21 -19.37
C ILE A 298 7.58 13.32 -18.77
N ALA A 299 7.73 13.03 -17.47
CA ALA A 299 9.03 13.06 -16.81
C ALA A 299 9.98 12.00 -17.37
N ARG A 300 9.47 10.82 -17.74
CA ARG A 300 10.27 9.74 -18.34
C ARG A 300 10.78 10.14 -19.73
N GLN A 301 9.92 10.72 -20.56
CA GLN A 301 10.29 11.24 -21.88
C GLN A 301 11.37 12.33 -21.76
N ARG A 302 11.20 13.28 -20.83
CA ARG A 302 12.21 14.32 -20.57
C ARG A 302 13.55 13.75 -20.13
N ARG A 303 13.56 12.75 -19.24
CA ARG A 303 14.79 12.09 -18.79
C ARG A 303 15.47 11.31 -19.92
N ALA A 304 14.69 10.62 -20.76
CA ALA A 304 15.22 9.90 -21.91
C ALA A 304 15.88 10.84 -22.90
N GLU A 305 15.26 11.99 -23.18
CA GLU A 305 15.82 13.00 -24.07
C GLU A 305 17.08 13.65 -23.48
N GLN A 306 17.07 14.02 -22.20
CA GLN A 306 18.26 14.54 -21.51
C GLN A 306 19.41 13.53 -21.51
N ALA A 307 19.12 12.24 -21.29
CA ALA A 307 20.14 11.19 -21.34
C ALA A 307 20.69 10.99 -22.76
N ARG A 308 19.84 11.10 -23.79
CA ARG A 308 20.25 11.08 -25.19
C ARG A 308 21.20 12.23 -25.50
N LEU A 309 20.81 13.47 -25.17
CA LEU A 309 21.64 14.65 -25.39
C LEU A 309 22.97 14.56 -24.62
N ALA A 310 22.95 14.12 -23.36
CA ALA A 310 24.16 13.91 -22.57
C ALA A 310 25.09 12.85 -23.19
N LYS A 311 24.53 11.78 -23.77
CA LYS A 311 25.32 10.76 -24.47
C LYS A 311 25.96 11.31 -25.74
N LEU A 312 25.23 12.11 -26.53
CA LEU A 312 25.79 12.76 -27.71
C LEU A 312 26.90 13.74 -27.31
N GLU A 313 26.70 14.55 -26.26
CA GLU A 313 27.73 15.45 -25.76
C GLU A 313 28.97 14.70 -25.24
N GLN A 314 28.77 13.60 -24.50
CA GLN A 314 29.87 12.74 -24.07
C GLN A 314 30.68 12.22 -25.28
N GLN A 315 30.01 11.79 -26.35
CA GLN A 315 30.67 11.34 -27.57
C GLN A 315 31.46 12.47 -28.26
N ARG A 316 30.95 13.71 -28.25
CA ARG A 316 31.68 14.89 -28.77
C ARG A 316 32.95 15.14 -27.95
N VAL A 317 32.85 15.12 -26.62
CA VAL A 317 33.99 15.34 -25.72
C VAL A 317 35.03 14.24 -25.86
N GLU A 318 34.64 12.97 -25.85
CA GLU A 318 35.56 11.83 -26.00
C GLU A 318 36.30 11.88 -27.35
N TYR A 319 35.62 12.28 -28.42
CA TYR A 319 36.25 12.46 -29.72
C TYR A 319 37.25 13.62 -29.72
N LEU A 320 36.87 14.77 -29.14
CA LEU A 320 37.74 15.93 -29.05
C LEU A 320 38.99 15.62 -28.23
N ASP A 321 38.85 15.00 -27.06
CA ASP A 321 39.96 14.60 -26.19
C ASP A 321 40.92 13.66 -26.93
N ARG A 322 40.39 12.71 -27.71
CA ARG A 322 41.21 11.82 -28.55
C ARG A 322 42.03 12.61 -29.58
N LYS A 323 41.42 13.60 -30.25
CA LYS A 323 42.12 14.44 -31.23
C LYS A 323 43.14 15.38 -30.58
N LEU A 324 42.84 15.93 -29.41
CA LEU A 324 43.78 16.73 -28.61
C LEU A 324 44.99 15.88 -28.18
N ALA A 325 44.78 14.66 -27.69
CA ALA A 325 45.87 13.76 -27.32
C ALA A 325 46.77 13.40 -28.52
N GLN A 326 46.17 13.19 -29.71
CA GLN A 326 46.94 12.97 -30.94
C GLN A 326 47.77 14.19 -31.33
N ALA A 327 47.23 15.41 -31.16
CA ALA A 327 47.95 16.66 -31.43
C ALA A 327 49.12 16.87 -30.45
N ASP A 328 48.91 16.62 -29.16
CA ASP A 328 49.95 16.69 -28.14
C ASP A 328 51.09 15.70 -28.42
N GLU A 329 50.76 14.44 -28.77
CA GLU A 329 51.77 13.43 -29.11
C GLU A 329 52.55 13.82 -30.37
N ARG A 330 51.86 14.35 -31.40
CA ARG A 330 52.50 14.88 -32.61
C ARG A 330 53.49 15.99 -32.25
N ASP A 331 53.08 16.96 -31.45
CA ASP A 331 53.92 18.11 -31.10
C ASP A 331 55.13 17.70 -30.25
N ARG A 332 54.96 16.74 -29.34
CA ARG A 332 56.07 16.12 -28.59
C ARG A 332 57.05 15.41 -29.51
N LEU A 333 56.56 14.60 -30.45
CA LEU A 333 57.40 13.87 -31.41
C LEU A 333 58.15 14.84 -32.35
N ARG A 334 57.46 15.87 -32.85
CA ARG A 334 58.05 16.92 -33.69
C ARG A 334 59.16 17.66 -32.95
N THR A 335 58.89 18.05 -31.71
CA THR A 335 59.88 18.74 -30.86
C THR A 335 61.09 17.83 -30.60
N PHE A 336 60.86 16.57 -30.26
CA PHE A 336 61.92 15.59 -30.07
C PHE A 336 62.80 15.46 -31.32
N LEU A 337 62.20 15.29 -32.51
CA LEU A 337 62.94 15.18 -33.77
C LEU A 337 63.74 16.44 -34.10
N MET A 338 63.21 17.63 -33.78
CA MET A 338 63.94 18.91 -33.95
C MET A 338 65.14 19.06 -33.01
N THR A 339 65.12 18.41 -31.84
CA THR A 339 66.24 18.47 -30.87
C THR A 339 67.39 17.51 -31.20
N LEU A 340 67.19 16.57 -32.13
CA LEU A 340 68.24 15.63 -32.51
C LEU A 340 69.27 16.29 -33.45
N PRO A 341 70.58 16.15 -33.20
CA PRO A 341 71.61 16.72 -34.07
C PRO A 341 71.70 15.92 -35.37
N ALA A 342 71.02 16.40 -36.42
CA ALA A 342 71.02 15.81 -37.76
C ALA A 342 72.45 15.59 -38.33
N ALA A 343 73.44 16.35 -37.85
CA ALA A 343 74.83 16.29 -38.31
C ALA A 343 75.69 15.17 -37.68
N GLN A 344 75.23 14.47 -36.62
CA GLN A 344 76.03 13.45 -35.91
C GLN A 344 75.68 12.00 -36.27
N ILE A 345 74.69 11.76 -37.12
CA ILE A 345 74.26 10.42 -37.54
C ILE A 345 74.91 10.10 -38.89
N LEU A 346 76.24 9.96 -38.89
CA LEU A 346 77.01 9.54 -40.07
C LEU A 346 77.23 8.02 -40.01
N GLY A 347 76.39 7.29 -40.74
CA GLY A 347 76.49 5.85 -40.99
C GLY A 347 75.18 5.30 -41.56
N GLU A 348 75.11 5.11 -42.88
CA GLU A 348 73.92 4.75 -43.69
C GLU A 348 73.24 3.42 -43.34
N ALA A 349 73.72 2.68 -42.32
CA ALA A 349 73.14 1.41 -41.86
C ALA A 349 73.12 1.30 -40.32
N SER A 350 73.05 2.41 -39.60
CA SER A 350 72.91 2.43 -38.14
C SER A 350 71.45 2.20 -37.72
N ALA A 351 71.23 1.40 -36.67
CA ALA A 351 69.92 1.23 -36.05
C ALA A 351 69.26 2.57 -35.67
N SER A 352 70.06 3.61 -35.41
CA SER A 352 69.60 4.97 -35.13
C SER A 352 69.00 5.68 -36.35
N HIS A 353 69.53 5.43 -37.56
CA HIS A 353 69.01 6.02 -38.80
C HIS A 353 67.64 5.41 -39.16
N ALA A 354 67.52 4.08 -39.07
CA ALA A 354 66.25 3.37 -39.26
C ALA A 354 65.17 3.81 -38.24
N PHE A 355 65.56 4.06 -36.99
CA PHE A 355 64.65 4.59 -35.97
C PHE A 355 64.14 6.00 -36.31
N ILE A 356 65.02 6.89 -36.80
CA ILE A 356 64.64 8.27 -37.16
C ILE A 356 63.73 8.31 -38.39
N GLU A 357 64.03 7.52 -39.44
CA GLU A 357 63.11 7.40 -40.58
C GLU A 357 61.73 6.88 -40.15
N TRP A 358 61.68 5.84 -39.31
CA TRP A 358 60.42 5.34 -38.76
C TRP A 358 59.66 6.43 -37.97
N ALA A 359 60.38 7.24 -37.19
CA ALA A 359 59.79 8.33 -36.40
C ALA A 359 59.25 9.46 -37.30
N LEU A 360 59.94 9.80 -38.39
CA LEU A 360 59.47 10.77 -39.40
C LEU A 360 58.21 10.26 -40.11
N GLN A 361 58.19 9.00 -40.55
CA GLN A 361 57.00 8.38 -41.14
C GLN A 361 55.84 8.26 -40.14
N ARG A 362 56.13 8.12 -38.84
CA ARG A 362 55.11 8.19 -37.80
C ARG A 362 54.55 9.60 -37.67
N LEU A 363 55.40 10.63 -37.69
CA LEU A 363 54.98 12.03 -37.63
C LEU A 363 54.07 12.40 -38.81
N GLU A 364 54.44 12.03 -40.05
CA GLU A 364 53.61 12.28 -41.24
C GLU A 364 52.24 11.63 -41.14
N ARG A 365 52.16 10.39 -40.63
CA ARG A 365 50.88 9.70 -40.40
C ARG A 365 50.03 10.42 -39.36
N MET A 366 50.63 10.92 -38.28
CA MET A 366 49.92 11.68 -37.25
C MET A 366 49.43 13.03 -37.79
N GLU A 367 50.22 13.70 -38.63
CA GLU A 367 49.82 14.95 -39.30
C GLU A 367 48.63 14.71 -40.25
N ALA A 368 48.65 13.63 -41.05
CA ALA A 368 47.54 13.25 -41.92
C ALA A 368 46.23 12.95 -41.16
N GLN A 369 46.33 12.33 -39.98
CA GLN A 369 45.17 12.04 -39.11
C GLN A 369 44.55 13.30 -38.46
N LEU A 370 45.32 14.38 -38.36
CA LEU A 370 44.91 15.66 -37.80
C LEU A 370 44.54 16.70 -38.88
N GLN A 371 44.57 16.33 -40.16
CA GLN A 371 44.09 17.21 -41.23
C GLN A 371 42.58 17.46 -41.12
N LEU A 372 42.18 18.68 -41.47
CA LEU A 372 40.78 19.10 -41.39
C LEU A 372 39.85 18.24 -42.25
N SER A 373 40.30 17.78 -43.42
CA SER A 373 39.56 16.87 -44.29
C SER A 373 39.28 15.52 -43.62
N THR A 374 40.28 14.94 -42.96
CA THR A 374 40.16 13.67 -42.22
C THR A 374 39.22 13.84 -41.03
N ILE A 375 39.38 14.92 -40.26
CA ILE A 375 38.51 15.23 -39.13
C ILE A 375 37.07 15.48 -39.60
N ALA A 376 36.87 16.21 -40.71
CA ALA A 376 35.55 16.47 -41.27
C ALA A 376 34.85 15.17 -41.72
N ALA A 377 35.59 14.23 -42.33
CA ALA A 377 35.07 12.91 -42.68
C ALA A 377 34.63 12.12 -41.44
N GLU A 378 35.49 12.02 -40.41
CA GLU A 378 35.18 11.33 -39.15
C GLU A 378 33.97 11.95 -38.43
N VAL A 379 33.89 13.28 -38.40
CA VAL A 379 32.79 14.03 -37.76
C VAL A 379 31.47 13.85 -38.52
N SER A 380 31.51 13.74 -39.86
CA SER A 380 30.31 13.52 -40.68
C SER A 380 29.68 12.13 -40.50
N GLU A 381 30.46 11.15 -40.05
CA GLU A 381 29.99 9.80 -39.73
C GLU A 381 29.46 9.68 -38.29
N MET A 382 29.68 10.69 -37.43
CA MET A 382 29.24 10.70 -36.05
C MET A 382 27.88 11.41 -35.90
N GLU A 383 26.82 10.67 -35.54
CA GLU A 383 25.51 11.25 -35.20
C GLU A 383 25.61 12.37 -34.15
N ALA A 384 26.56 12.24 -33.22
CA ALA A 384 26.85 13.26 -32.21
C ALA A 384 27.20 14.62 -32.81
N CYS A 385 27.88 14.67 -33.95
CA CYS A 385 28.34 15.92 -34.55
C CYS A 385 27.50 16.41 -35.72
N THR A 386 26.57 15.59 -36.23
CA THR A 386 25.68 15.93 -37.35
C THR A 386 24.31 16.45 -36.92
N VAL A 387 23.89 16.19 -35.68
CA VAL A 387 22.69 16.81 -35.11
C VAL A 387 23.01 18.28 -34.86
N GLN A 388 22.56 19.16 -35.76
CA GLN A 388 22.52 20.60 -35.51
C GLN A 388 21.76 20.81 -34.20
N ASP A 389 22.35 21.53 -33.25
CA ASP A 389 21.64 21.99 -32.07
C ASP A 389 20.49 22.89 -32.54
N ASP A 390 19.29 22.32 -32.70
CA ASP A 390 18.02 23.02 -32.91
C ASP A 390 17.61 23.85 -31.67
N ALA A 391 18.58 24.41 -30.95
CA ALA A 391 18.40 25.35 -29.86
C ALA A 391 17.87 26.72 -30.35
N SER A 392 17.65 26.90 -31.66
CA SER A 392 17.19 28.15 -32.26
C SER A 392 15.66 28.29 -32.37
N ASN A 393 14.86 27.23 -32.11
CA ASN A 393 13.41 27.25 -32.39
C ASN A 393 12.46 27.23 -31.17
N LEU A 394 12.94 27.57 -29.96
CA LEU A 394 12.11 27.66 -28.74
C LEU A 394 11.93 29.09 -28.19
N LYS A 395 12.13 30.12 -29.03
CA LYS A 395 11.64 31.48 -28.77
C LYS A 395 10.56 31.81 -29.81
N GLY A 396 9.32 31.42 -29.53
CA GLY A 396 8.12 31.78 -30.27
C GLY A 396 6.91 31.66 -29.37
#